data_AF-A0A418R5U1-F1
#
_entry.id   AF-A0A418R5U1-F1
#
_cell.length_a   1.000
_cell.length_b   1.000
_cell.length_c   1.000
_cell.angle_alpha   90.00
_cell.angle_beta   90.00
_cell.angle_gamma   90.00
#
_symmetry.space_group_name_H-M   'P 1'
#
loop_
_entity.id
_entity.type
_entity.pdbx_description
1 polymer ?
#
loop_
_entity_poly.entity_id
_entity_poly.type
_entity_poly.pdbx_seq_one_letter_code
_entity_poly.pdbx_strand_id
1 'polypeptide(L)'
;MEFSAVVRAGLGLSGRQLGRYLGVSVGFVAQVEAGHKPLPLALVPRLLHLLPALPPPLGQGPVPPPAPVPYNVLLPLPAPEPLVPPPPTPPDAGVLAARGRSVRLRLLRQGTALAAAQARAAALHQRRLALAHLLALPPPPEAAEAAHLARWLRGLTTDLTRDDPAPAARAAALRLLAARVAGLRAELAALAP
;
A
#
# COMPACT_ATOMS: atom_id res chain seq x y z
N MET A 1 -22.01 -2.50 -6.72
CA MET A 1 -20.77 -2.85 -5.98
C MET A 1 -21.19 -3.63 -4.75
N GLU A 2 -20.71 -4.86 -4.63
CA GLU A 2 -21.08 -5.76 -3.53
C GLU A 2 -20.43 -5.32 -2.22
N PHE A 3 -21.21 -5.29 -1.15
CA PHE A 3 -20.84 -4.74 0.15
C PHE A 3 -19.57 -5.40 0.74
N SER A 4 -19.40 -6.69 0.50
CA SER A 4 -18.21 -7.46 0.89
C SER A 4 -16.91 -6.93 0.27
N ALA A 5 -16.93 -6.53 -1.00
CA ALA A 5 -15.77 -5.98 -1.70
C ALA A 5 -15.34 -4.65 -1.08
N VAL A 6 -16.32 -3.83 -0.69
CA VAL A 6 -16.10 -2.54 -0.02
C VAL A 6 -15.48 -2.75 1.35
N VAL A 7 -16.03 -3.67 2.15
CA VAL A 7 -15.46 -4.03 3.46
C VAL A 7 -14.02 -4.54 3.32
N ARG A 8 -13.78 -5.42 2.34
CA ARG A 8 -12.46 -5.97 2.07
C ARG A 8 -11.45 -4.89 1.70
N ALA A 9 -11.81 -4.01 0.77
CA ALA A 9 -10.94 -2.93 0.31
C ALA A 9 -10.68 -1.89 1.43
N GLY A 10 -11.72 -1.49 2.16
CA GLY A 10 -11.62 -0.50 3.24
C GLY A 10 -10.72 -0.96 4.38
N LEU A 11 -10.81 -2.23 4.76
CA LEU A 11 -9.98 -2.83 5.83
C LEU A 11 -8.64 -3.39 5.34
N GLY A 12 -8.37 -3.37 4.03
CA GLY A 12 -7.17 -3.98 3.44
C GLY A 12 -7.11 -5.50 3.61
N LEU A 13 -8.26 -6.18 3.73
CA LEU A 13 -8.31 -7.63 3.92
C LEU A 13 -8.06 -8.37 2.60
N SER A 14 -7.47 -9.56 2.68
CA SER A 14 -7.51 -10.53 1.58
C SER A 14 -8.84 -11.28 1.56
N GLY A 15 -9.22 -11.84 0.41
CA GLY A 15 -10.40 -12.71 0.31
C GLY A 15 -10.33 -13.91 1.27
N ARG A 16 -9.11 -14.41 1.57
CA ARG A 16 -8.88 -15.45 2.59
C ARG A 16 -9.12 -14.98 4.01
N GLN A 17 -8.74 -13.74 4.34
CA GLN A 17 -8.99 -13.17 5.67
C GLN A 17 -10.49 -12.92 5.89
N LEU A 18 -11.19 -12.39 4.87
CA LEU A 18 -12.64 -12.20 4.93
C LEU A 18 -13.38 -13.55 4.97
N GLY A 19 -12.97 -14.52 4.16
CA GLY A 19 -13.55 -15.87 4.18
C GLY A 19 -13.44 -16.55 5.54
N ARG A 20 -12.26 -16.48 6.19
CA ARG A 20 -12.08 -17.00 7.56
C ARG A 20 -12.99 -16.33 8.59
N TYR A 21 -13.20 -15.02 8.47
CA TYR A 21 -14.13 -14.29 9.35
C TYR A 21 -15.57 -14.73 9.15
N LEU A 22 -15.99 -14.88 7.89
CA LEU A 22 -17.36 -15.28 7.55
C LEU A 22 -17.60 -16.78 7.75
N GLY A 23 -16.55 -17.60 7.87
CA GLY A 23 -16.66 -19.06 7.91
C GLY A 23 -16.94 -19.68 6.54
N VAL A 24 -16.51 -19.02 5.45
CA VAL A 24 -16.77 -19.43 4.06
C VAL A 24 -15.47 -19.53 3.26
N SER A 25 -15.52 -20.22 2.12
CA SER A 25 -14.36 -20.36 1.23
C SER A 25 -14.01 -19.05 0.50
N VAL A 26 -12.76 -18.92 0.04
CA VAL A 26 -12.33 -17.76 -0.75
C VAL A 26 -13.08 -17.67 -2.08
N GLY A 27 -13.37 -18.81 -2.71
CA GLY A 27 -14.17 -18.86 -3.93
C GLY A 27 -15.59 -18.36 -3.72
N PHE A 28 -16.18 -18.64 -2.55
CA PHE A 28 -17.49 -18.09 -2.19
C PHE A 28 -17.44 -16.56 -2.05
N VAL A 29 -16.44 -16.02 -1.36
CA VAL A 29 -16.24 -14.55 -1.27
C VAL A 29 -16.12 -13.93 -2.66
N ALA A 30 -15.34 -14.54 -3.56
CA ALA A 30 -15.19 -14.06 -4.93
C ALA A 30 -16.52 -14.10 -5.73
N GLN A 31 -17.32 -15.15 -5.58
CA GLN A 31 -18.63 -15.26 -6.21
C GLN A 31 -19.62 -14.21 -5.69
N VAL A 32 -19.58 -13.93 -4.38
CA VAL A 32 -20.39 -12.84 -3.79
C VAL A 32 -19.92 -11.49 -4.30
N GLU A 33 -18.62 -11.20 -4.30
CA GLU A 33 -18.08 -9.92 -4.80
C GLU A 33 -18.37 -9.68 -6.29
N ALA A 34 -18.45 -10.74 -7.08
CA ALA A 34 -18.80 -10.70 -8.51
C ALA A 34 -20.33 -10.61 -8.76
N GLY A 35 -21.16 -10.64 -7.71
CA GLY A 35 -22.62 -10.63 -7.84
C GLY A 35 -23.21 -11.93 -8.38
N HIS A 36 -22.43 -13.02 -8.44
CA HIS A 36 -22.90 -14.32 -8.92
C HIS A 36 -23.67 -15.10 -7.85
N LYS A 37 -23.46 -14.79 -6.56
CA LYS A 37 -24.19 -15.38 -5.44
C LYS A 37 -24.57 -14.32 -4.40
N PRO A 38 -25.79 -14.35 -3.86
CA PRO A 38 -26.15 -13.46 -2.77
C PRO A 38 -25.46 -13.87 -1.47
N LEU A 39 -25.22 -12.90 -0.59
CA LEU A 39 -24.74 -13.17 0.76
C LEU A 39 -25.88 -13.77 1.62
N PRO A 40 -25.66 -14.92 2.27
CA PRO A 40 -26.63 -15.50 3.20
C PRO A 40 -26.96 -14.51 4.33
N LEU A 41 -28.24 -14.37 4.66
CA LEU A 41 -28.69 -13.43 5.70
C LEU A 41 -28.03 -13.67 7.07
N ALA A 42 -27.70 -14.93 7.38
CA ALA A 42 -26.97 -15.30 8.60
C ALA A 42 -25.57 -14.66 8.71
N LEU A 43 -24.95 -14.26 7.60
CA LEU A 43 -23.62 -13.65 7.57
C LEU A 43 -23.66 -12.12 7.58
N VAL A 44 -24.84 -11.52 7.38
CA VAL A 44 -25.02 -10.06 7.34
C VAL A 44 -24.61 -9.41 8.67
N PRO A 45 -25.02 -9.91 9.87
CA PRO A 45 -24.64 -9.28 11.14
C PRO A 45 -23.12 -9.19 11.33
N ARG A 46 -22.37 -10.22 10.89
CA ARG A 46 -20.90 -10.22 10.96
C ARG A 46 -20.30 -9.12 10.10
N LEU A 47 -20.81 -8.87 8.89
CA LEU A 47 -20.33 -7.76 8.06
C LEU A 47 -20.75 -6.40 8.61
N LEU A 48 -21.97 -6.28 9.13
CA LEU A 48 -22.43 -5.04 9.77
C LEU A 48 -21.57 -4.69 10.99
N HIS A 49 -21.09 -5.69 11.72
CA HIS A 49 -20.15 -5.48 12.81
C HIS A 49 -18.83 -4.82 12.36
N LEU A 50 -18.40 -5.04 11.11
CA LEU A 50 -17.18 -4.45 10.56
C LEU A 50 -17.38 -3.02 10.03
N LEU A 51 -18.62 -2.56 9.83
CA LEU A 51 -18.92 -1.23 9.29
C LEU A 51 -18.23 -0.08 10.04
N PRO A 52 -18.25 -0.03 11.39
CA PRO A 52 -17.70 1.13 12.08
C PRO A 52 -16.19 1.26 11.89
N ALA A 53 -15.49 0.17 11.58
CA ALA A 53 -14.06 0.18 11.28
C ALA A 53 -13.72 0.61 9.84
N LEU A 54 -14.72 0.76 8.96
CA LEU A 54 -14.49 1.25 7.60
C LEU A 54 -14.18 2.74 7.59
N PRO A 55 -13.34 3.19 6.64
CA PRO A 55 -13.11 4.61 6.46
C PRO A 55 -14.40 5.36 6.06
N PRO A 56 -14.51 6.67 6.37
CA PRO A 56 -15.61 7.50 5.91
C PRO A 56 -15.65 7.54 4.36
N PRO A 57 -16.85 7.68 3.76
CA PRO A 57 -18.13 8.01 4.39
C PRO A 57 -18.91 6.82 4.94
N LEU A 58 -18.43 5.58 4.75
CA LEU A 58 -19.21 4.37 5.04
C LEU A 58 -19.11 3.91 6.50
N GLY A 59 -18.13 4.41 7.24
CA GLY A 59 -17.91 4.10 8.64
C GLY A 59 -17.28 5.26 9.39
N GLN A 60 -16.82 4.96 10.60
CA GLN A 60 -16.16 5.91 11.52
C GLN A 60 -14.67 5.60 11.68
N GLY A 61 -14.14 4.72 10.84
CA GLY A 61 -12.75 4.33 10.82
C GLY A 61 -11.84 5.47 10.36
N PRO A 62 -10.52 5.25 10.39
CA PRO A 62 -9.56 6.28 10.08
C PRO A 62 -9.65 6.59 8.58
N VAL A 63 -9.61 7.89 8.24
CA VAL A 63 -9.43 8.30 6.85
C VAL A 63 -8.14 7.64 6.36
N PRO A 64 -8.19 6.85 5.27
CA PRO A 64 -6.99 6.22 4.76
C PRO A 64 -6.02 7.36 4.38
N PRO A 65 -4.74 7.23 4.72
CA PRO A 65 -3.76 8.21 4.28
C PRO A 65 -3.87 8.35 2.76
N PRO A 66 -3.73 9.56 2.21
CA PRO A 66 -3.76 9.74 0.75
C PRO A 66 -2.78 8.75 0.14
N ALA A 67 -3.23 8.02 -0.87
CA ALA A 67 -2.35 7.11 -1.59
C ALA A 67 -1.10 7.91 -1.99
N PRO A 68 0.12 7.41 -1.69
CA PRO A 68 1.32 8.11 -2.11
C PRO A 68 1.21 8.31 -3.61
N VAL A 69 1.33 9.56 -4.07
CA VAL A 69 1.30 9.88 -5.50
C VAL A 69 2.33 8.95 -6.15
N PRO A 70 1.92 8.05 -7.07
CA PRO A 70 2.84 7.11 -7.67
C PRO A 70 4.02 7.91 -8.21
N TYR A 71 5.24 7.46 -7.92
CA TYR A 71 6.41 8.11 -8.49
C TYR A 71 6.27 8.08 -10.02
N ASN A 72 6.01 9.24 -10.60
CA ASN A 72 5.85 9.38 -12.03
C ASN A 72 7.21 9.73 -12.64
N VAL A 73 7.82 8.72 -13.26
CA VAL A 73 9.13 8.82 -13.93
C VAL A 73 9.11 9.84 -15.08
N LEU A 74 7.93 10.12 -15.63
CA LEU A 74 7.75 11.05 -16.76
C LEU A 74 7.62 12.51 -16.32
N LEU A 75 7.56 12.79 -15.02
CA LEU A 75 7.53 14.16 -14.55
C LEU A 75 8.88 14.84 -14.86
N PRO A 76 8.86 16.09 -15.37
CA PRO A 76 10.06 16.84 -15.64
C PRO A 76 10.93 16.96 -14.37
N LEU A 77 12.24 16.96 -14.57
CA LEU A 77 13.21 17.10 -13.49
C LEU A 77 13.26 18.55 -13.05
N PRO A 78 13.30 18.85 -11.73
CA PRO A 78 13.68 20.19 -11.29
C PRO A 78 15.10 20.49 -11.78
N ALA A 79 15.35 21.74 -12.20
CA ALA A 79 16.67 22.17 -12.61
C ALA A 79 17.67 22.02 -11.45
N PRO A 80 18.90 21.53 -11.70
CA PRO A 80 19.88 21.36 -10.64
C PRO A 80 20.36 22.73 -10.15
N GLU A 81 20.55 22.86 -8.84
CA GLU A 81 21.21 24.04 -8.28
C GLU A 81 22.72 23.95 -8.56
N PRO A 82 23.34 24.96 -9.20
CA PRO A 82 24.74 24.90 -9.58
C PRO A 82 25.63 25.01 -8.33
N LEU A 83 26.28 23.90 -7.95
CA LEU A 83 27.16 23.82 -6.78
C LEU A 83 28.66 23.92 -7.12
N VAL A 84 29.04 23.85 -8.40
CA VAL A 84 30.45 23.80 -8.83
C VAL A 84 30.65 24.66 -10.08
N PRO A 85 31.74 25.46 -10.18
CA PRO A 85 32.08 26.20 -11.39
C PRO A 85 32.34 25.24 -12.58
N PRO A 86 32.04 25.65 -13.81
CA PRO A 86 32.18 24.79 -14.98
C PRO A 86 33.63 24.35 -15.17
N PRO A 87 33.87 23.09 -15.59
CA PRO A 87 35.21 22.60 -15.87
C PRO A 87 35.87 23.37 -17.03
N PRO A 88 37.20 23.47 -17.06
CA PRO A 88 37.94 24.23 -18.08
C PRO A 88 37.88 23.61 -19.48
N THR A 89 37.41 22.36 -19.61
CA THR A 89 37.27 21.66 -20.89
C THR A 89 35.92 20.97 -20.93
N PRO A 90 35.10 21.20 -21.97
CA PRO A 90 33.80 20.53 -22.07
C PRO A 90 34.00 19.02 -22.26
N PRO A 91 33.20 18.17 -21.58
CA PRO A 91 33.27 16.73 -21.77
C PRO A 91 32.80 16.33 -23.18
N ASP A 92 33.29 15.19 -23.67
CA ASP A 92 32.82 14.59 -24.94
C ASP A 92 31.30 14.36 -24.92
N ALA A 93 30.60 14.98 -25.88
CA ALA A 93 29.15 14.90 -26.03
C ALA A 93 28.63 13.46 -26.18
N GLY A 94 29.38 12.57 -26.84
CA GLY A 94 29.05 11.16 -27.00
C GLY A 94 29.08 10.40 -25.68
N VAL A 95 30.07 10.69 -24.84
CA VAL A 95 30.20 10.11 -23.48
C VAL A 95 29.06 10.59 -22.58
N LEU A 96 28.74 11.89 -22.62
CA LEU A 96 27.61 12.46 -21.88
C LEU A 96 26.27 11.86 -22.31
N ALA A 97 26.05 11.70 -23.63
CA ALA A 97 24.85 11.09 -24.16
C ALA A 97 24.71 9.62 -23.75
N ALA A 98 25.81 8.85 -23.78
CA ALA A 98 25.83 7.46 -23.31
C ALA A 98 25.53 7.36 -21.81
N ARG A 99 26.13 8.23 -21.00
CA ARG A 99 25.84 8.32 -19.55
C ARG A 99 24.39 8.67 -19.30
N GLY A 100 23.84 9.67 -20.00
CA GLY A 100 22.44 10.08 -19.90
C GLY A 100 21.47 8.94 -20.20
N ARG A 101 21.72 8.14 -21.25
CA ARG A 101 20.92 6.93 -21.53
C ARG A 101 20.97 5.90 -20.40
N SER A 102 22.16 5.64 -19.85
CA SER A 102 22.33 4.70 -18.72
C SER A 102 21.60 5.17 -17.45
N VAL A 103 21.72 6.46 -17.13
CA VAL A 103 21.04 7.08 -15.99
C VAL A 103 19.51 7.00 -16.16
N ARG A 104 18.98 7.29 -17.36
CA ARG A 104 17.53 7.15 -17.65
C ARG A 104 17.03 5.74 -17.42
N LEU A 105 17.76 4.71 -17.88
CA LEU A 105 17.37 3.32 -17.66
C LEU A 105 17.39 2.95 -16.17
N ARG A 106 18.40 3.39 -15.42
CA ARG A 106 18.47 3.18 -13.97
C ARG A 106 17.34 3.89 -13.25
N LEU A 107 17.02 5.12 -13.65
CA LEU A 107 15.93 5.91 -13.10
C LEU A 107 14.59 5.24 -13.32
N LEU A 108 14.33 4.70 -14.51
CA LEU A 108 13.11 3.95 -14.80
C LEU A 108 12.97 2.73 -13.87
N ARG A 109 14.02 1.90 -13.77
CA ARG A 109 14.01 0.69 -12.93
C ARG A 109 13.85 0.99 -11.45
N GLN A 110 14.54 2.01 -10.94
CA GLN A 110 14.44 2.39 -9.52
C GLN A 110 13.15 3.13 -9.21
N GLY A 111 12.64 3.91 -10.16
CA GLY A 111 11.35 4.61 -10.03
C GLY A 111 10.17 3.64 -9.95
N THR A 112 10.15 2.59 -10.79
CA THR A 112 9.11 1.55 -10.70
C THR A 112 9.20 0.76 -9.41
N ALA A 113 10.43 0.41 -8.97
CA ALA A 113 10.65 -0.23 -7.68
C ALA A 113 10.19 0.65 -6.50
N LEU A 114 10.44 1.96 -6.57
CA LEU A 114 10.00 2.92 -5.56
C LEU A 114 8.49 2.99 -5.48
N ALA A 115 7.81 3.12 -6.62
CA ALA A 115 6.34 3.16 -6.67
C ALA A 115 5.72 1.88 -6.08
N ALA A 116 6.26 0.70 -6.43
CA ALA A 116 5.80 -0.57 -5.86
C ALA A 116 6.02 -0.65 -4.35
N ALA A 117 7.19 -0.21 -3.87
CA ALA A 117 7.51 -0.19 -2.44
C ALA A 117 6.63 0.79 -1.66
N GLN A 118 6.33 1.97 -2.22
CA GLN A 118 5.41 2.96 -1.65
C GLN A 118 3.98 2.40 -1.57
N ALA A 119 3.48 1.77 -2.64
CA ALA A 119 2.16 1.16 -2.64
C ALA A 119 2.04 0.05 -1.58
N ARG A 120 3.05 -0.83 -1.48
CA ARG A 120 3.10 -1.86 -0.44
C ARG A 120 3.14 -1.27 0.96
N ALA A 121 3.93 -0.21 1.17
CA ALA A 121 4.02 0.49 2.45
C ALA A 121 2.67 1.09 2.87
N ALA A 122 1.97 1.74 1.94
CA ALA A 122 0.65 2.33 2.17
C ALA A 122 -0.38 1.24 2.54
N ALA A 123 -0.42 0.13 1.79
CA ALA A 123 -1.33 -0.98 2.09
C ALA A 123 -1.09 -1.59 3.48
N LEU A 124 0.16 -1.77 3.88
CA LEU A 124 0.52 -2.27 5.22
C LEU A 124 0.17 -1.28 6.33
N HIS A 125 0.32 0.02 6.06
CA HIS A 125 -0.07 1.06 7.01
C HIS A 125 -1.60 1.11 7.19
N GLN A 126 -2.36 1.08 6.09
CA GLN A 126 -3.81 1.01 6.13
C GLN A 126 -4.30 -0.23 6.92
N ARG A 127 -3.69 -1.40 6.68
CA ARG A 127 -3.98 -2.62 7.45
C ARG A 127 -3.74 -2.46 8.95
N ARG A 128 -2.65 -1.79 9.35
CA ARG A 128 -2.37 -1.50 10.78
C ARG A 128 -3.45 -0.62 11.39
N LEU A 129 -3.85 0.43 10.68
CA LEU A 129 -4.89 1.36 11.13
C LEU A 129 -6.24 0.65 11.25
N ALA A 130 -6.60 -0.15 10.24
CA ALA A 130 -7.82 -0.96 10.25
C ALA A 130 -7.83 -1.97 11.39
N LEU A 131 -6.73 -2.69 11.61
CA LEU A 131 -6.60 -3.64 12.74
C LEU A 131 -6.74 -2.93 14.09
N ALA A 132 -6.11 -1.76 14.27
CA ALA A 132 -6.24 -0.98 15.50
C ALA A 132 -7.70 -0.57 15.76
N HIS A 133 -8.45 -0.18 14.72
CA HIS A 133 -9.87 0.14 14.87
C HIS A 133 -10.73 -1.09 15.14
N LEU A 134 -10.46 -2.21 14.46
CA LEU A 134 -11.15 -3.47 14.71
C LEU A 134 -10.95 -3.97 16.14
N LEU A 135 -9.75 -3.77 16.70
CA LEU A 135 -9.44 -4.09 18.11
C LEU A 135 -10.15 -3.16 19.10
N ALA A 136 -10.54 -1.96 18.68
CA ALA A 136 -11.26 -0.98 19.50
C ALA A 136 -12.79 -1.15 19.42
N LEU A 137 -13.30 -1.99 18.51
CA LEU A 137 -14.74 -2.24 18.42
C LEU A 137 -15.24 -2.97 19.67
N PRO A 138 -16.45 -2.65 20.17
CA PRO A 138 -17.06 -3.42 21.23
C PRO A 138 -17.28 -4.85 20.75
N PRO A 139 -17.02 -5.89 21.56
CA PRO A 139 -17.27 -7.26 21.14
C PRO A 139 -18.77 -7.50 20.88
N PRO A 140 -19.15 -8.42 19.97
CA PRO A 140 -20.53 -8.80 19.78
C PRO A 140 -21.10 -9.41 21.08
N PRO A 141 -22.43 -9.26 21.34
CA PRO A 141 -23.05 -9.66 22.59
C PRO A 141 -23.05 -11.18 22.80
N GLU A 142 -23.04 -11.96 21.71
CA GLU A 142 -23.01 -13.40 21.77
C GLU A 142 -21.60 -13.91 22.03
N ALA A 143 -21.42 -14.71 23.09
CA ALA A 143 -20.11 -15.18 23.54
C ALA A 143 -19.37 -16.01 22.47
N ALA A 144 -20.08 -16.82 21.69
CA ALA A 144 -19.50 -17.61 20.61
C ALA A 144 -18.93 -16.71 19.49
N GLU A 145 -19.67 -15.67 19.11
CA GLU A 145 -19.24 -14.67 18.12
C GLU A 145 -18.08 -13.83 18.65
N ALA A 146 -18.09 -13.46 19.93
CA ALA A 146 -16.99 -12.71 20.54
C ALA A 146 -15.69 -13.53 20.54
N ALA A 147 -15.77 -14.81 20.90
CA ALA A 147 -14.64 -15.73 20.85
C ALA A 147 -14.14 -15.95 19.41
N HIS A 148 -15.07 -16.01 18.43
CA HIS A 148 -14.74 -16.11 17.01
C HIS A 148 -14.01 -14.87 16.51
N LEU A 149 -14.53 -13.68 16.79
CA LEU A 149 -13.89 -12.40 16.47
C LEU A 149 -12.49 -12.33 17.07
N ALA A 150 -12.32 -12.67 18.35
CA ALA A 150 -11.01 -12.66 19.02
C ALA A 150 -10.00 -13.63 18.37
N ARG A 151 -10.42 -14.83 17.95
CA ARG A 151 -9.56 -15.75 17.17
C ARG A 151 -9.18 -15.16 15.82
N TRP A 152 -10.12 -14.57 15.12
CA TRP A 152 -9.87 -13.95 13.82
C TRP A 152 -8.91 -12.76 13.93
N LEU A 153 -9.11 -11.86 14.91
CA LEU A 153 -8.23 -10.71 15.16
C LEU A 153 -6.80 -11.16 15.49
N ARG A 154 -6.62 -12.20 16.31
CA ARG A 154 -5.29 -12.80 16.55
C ARG A 154 -4.66 -13.33 15.26
N GLY A 155 -5.45 -13.95 14.40
CA GLY A 155 -5.03 -14.39 13.07
C GLY A 155 -4.57 -13.21 12.19
N LEU A 156 -5.31 -12.10 12.19
CA LEU A 156 -4.92 -10.90 11.46
C LEU A 156 -3.62 -10.28 11.97
N THR A 157 -3.45 -10.18 13.30
CA THR A 157 -2.20 -9.70 13.90
C THR A 157 -1.03 -10.58 13.48
N THR A 158 -1.20 -11.90 13.48
CA THR A 158 -0.17 -12.85 13.05
C THR A 158 0.19 -12.68 11.57
N ASP A 159 -0.81 -12.52 10.71
CA ASP A 159 -0.59 -12.28 9.28
C ASP A 159 0.14 -10.95 9.05
N LEU A 160 -0.22 -9.89 9.78
CA LEU A 160 0.41 -8.58 9.65
C LEU A 160 1.88 -8.60 10.10
N THR A 161 2.20 -9.28 11.20
CA THR A 161 3.58 -9.47 11.65
C THR A 161 4.39 -10.29 10.65
N ARG A 162 3.78 -11.30 10.00
CA ARG A 162 4.41 -12.07 8.93
C ARG A 162 4.69 -11.21 7.69
N ASP A 163 3.73 -10.37 7.30
CA ASP A 163 3.81 -9.56 6.08
C ASP A 163 4.77 -8.36 6.20
N ASP A 164 5.00 -7.87 7.41
CA ASP A 164 5.90 -6.75 7.71
C ASP A 164 6.66 -6.94 9.04
N PRO A 165 7.61 -7.89 9.10
CA PRO A 165 8.29 -8.27 10.33
C PRO A 165 9.24 -7.20 10.88
N ALA A 166 9.71 -6.29 10.03
CA ALA A 166 10.67 -5.24 10.39
C ALA A 166 10.28 -3.88 9.77
N PRO A 167 9.23 -3.21 10.31
CA PRO A 167 8.69 -1.99 9.72
C PRO A 167 9.70 -0.85 9.64
N ALA A 168 10.57 -0.72 10.65
CA ALA A 168 11.62 0.30 10.68
C ALA A 168 12.66 0.08 9.56
N ALA A 169 13.11 -1.17 9.37
CA ALA A 169 14.04 -1.52 8.30
C ALA A 169 13.44 -1.28 6.91
N ARG A 170 12.16 -1.64 6.71
CA ARG A 170 11.43 -1.35 5.48
C ARG A 170 11.33 0.16 5.22
N ALA A 171 11.02 0.95 6.25
CA ALA A 171 10.94 2.40 6.13
C ALA A 171 12.31 3.02 5.77
N ALA A 172 13.40 2.54 6.37
CA ALA A 172 14.76 2.96 6.03
C ALA A 172 15.11 2.59 4.58
N ALA A 173 14.81 1.37 4.14
CA ALA A 173 15.03 0.92 2.77
C ALA A 173 14.26 1.77 1.75
N LEU A 174 13.00 2.13 2.07
CA LEU A 174 12.18 3.00 1.24
C LEU A 174 12.79 4.40 1.10
N ARG A 175 13.26 4.99 2.20
CA ARG A 175 13.93 6.31 2.18
C ARG A 175 15.23 6.28 1.38
N LEU A 176 16.02 5.22 1.53
CA LEU A 176 17.24 5.04 0.75
C LEU A 176 16.95 4.91 -0.75
N LEU A 177 15.91 4.17 -1.13
CA LEU A 177 15.50 4.06 -2.52
C LEU A 177 15.00 5.40 -3.08
N ALA A 178 14.22 6.16 -2.30
CA ALA A 178 13.80 7.50 -2.67
C ALA A 178 14.99 8.45 -2.87
N ALA A 179 16.01 8.41 -1.99
CA ALA A 179 17.24 9.19 -2.12
C ALA A 179 18.03 8.80 -3.38
N ARG A 180 18.13 7.51 -3.71
CA ARG A 180 18.79 7.05 -4.94
C ARG A 180 18.08 7.55 -6.20
N VAL A 181 16.75 7.49 -6.22
CA VAL A 181 15.94 8.04 -7.32
C VAL A 181 16.17 9.54 -7.44
N ALA A 182 16.15 10.29 -6.33
CA ALA A 182 16.44 11.72 -6.33
C ALA A 182 17.86 12.04 -6.85
N GLY A 183 18.86 11.25 -6.46
CA GLY A 183 20.23 11.38 -6.97
C GLY A 183 20.33 11.15 -8.49
N LEU A 184 19.67 10.11 -9.02
CA LEU A 184 19.63 9.85 -10.46
C LEU A 184 18.90 10.96 -11.25
N ARG A 185 17.87 11.56 -10.66
CA ARG A 185 17.18 12.73 -11.20
C ARG A 185 18.13 13.93 -11.29
N ALA A 186 18.84 14.23 -10.21
CA ALA A 186 19.81 15.32 -10.18
C ALA A 186 20.95 15.10 -11.19
N GLU A 187 21.47 13.86 -11.28
CA GLU A 187 22.49 13.50 -12.27
C GLU A 187 21.99 13.70 -13.70
N LEU A 188 20.77 13.25 -14.01
CA LEU A 188 20.22 13.43 -15.36
C LEU A 188 19.98 14.91 -15.70
N ALA A 189 19.62 15.73 -14.70
CA ALA A 189 19.45 17.16 -14.89
C ALA A 189 20.79 17.87 -15.11
N ALA A 190 21.86 17.42 -14.44
CA ALA A 190 23.22 17.92 -14.66
C ALA A 190 23.84 17.49 -16.01
N LEU A 191 23.33 16.41 -16.61
CA LEU A 191 23.74 15.93 -17.95
C LEU A 191 22.90 16.53 -19.09
N ALA A 192 21.86 17.31 -18.78
CA ALA A 192 21.10 18.03 -19.79
C ALA A 192 21.93 19.21 -20.32
N PRO A 193 21.96 19.44 -21.64
CA PRO A 193 22.71 20.54 -22.25
C PRO A 193 22.16 21.91 -21.84
#